data_AF-A0A2G6FL30-F1
#
_entry.id   AF-A0A2G6FL30-F1
#
_cell.length_a   1.000
_cell.length_b   1.000
_cell.length_c   1.000
_cell.angle_alpha   90.00
_cell.angle_beta   90.00
_cell.angle_gamma   90.00
#
_symmetry.space_group_name_H-M   'P 1'
#
loop_
_entity.id
_entity.type
_entity.pdbx_description
1 polymer ?
#
loop_
_entity_poly.entity_id
_entity_poly.type
_entity_poly.pdbx_seq_one_letter_code
_entity_poly.pdbx_strand_id
1 'polypeptide(L)'
;MLVPLIPKLGAGGILFVVCGLSFMAASFFTPQPKLRIPVLLLAIVIAAIPFLKTKPFEFTPHMNKRFFRALTKDKELHEASYWDPVSKIDIIRYPNHPRIKWIAYDGGTQTSYFYEFDGDFNALRKALPQKARNHFWGNIVLPSHFLKADTNQEVLIIGSAGGQEAKAALTYGAKHVDGIELVGKVVELGKGDYSKFTGNIFNHPKVDIQKGEGRSFLRSINKKYDIIQIMSNHTSSSIAAGSGAMSATYLQTVEAYQEYFTHLKDDGILHINHHIYPRMVATAAKAWKAMGKD
;
A
#
# COMPACT_ATOMS: atom_id res chain seq x y z
N MET A 1 3.76 -13.56 18.90
CA MET A 1 3.50 -12.59 17.81
C MET A 1 2.28 -13.07 17.01
N LEU A 2 1.19 -12.29 16.94
CA LEU A 2 -0.08 -12.71 16.29
C LEU A 2 -0.27 -12.16 14.86
N VAL A 3 0.58 -11.23 14.43
CA VAL A 3 0.50 -10.54 13.14
C VAL A 3 0.36 -11.49 11.93
N PRO A 4 1.09 -12.63 11.83
CA PRO A 4 0.92 -13.57 10.71
C PRO A 4 -0.47 -14.22 10.60
N LEU A 5 -1.29 -14.15 11.66
CA LEU A 5 -2.64 -14.72 11.67
C LEU A 5 -3.71 -13.74 11.15
N ILE A 6 -3.38 -12.44 11.02
CA ILE A 6 -4.33 -11.40 10.57
C ILE A 6 -4.98 -11.75 9.21
N PRO A 7 -4.25 -12.22 8.18
CA PRO A 7 -4.86 -12.55 6.90
C PRO A 7 -5.94 -13.63 6.96
N LYS A 8 -5.83 -14.55 7.92
CA LYS A 8 -6.79 -15.66 8.10
C LYS A 8 -7.94 -15.29 9.02
N LEU A 9 -7.65 -14.61 10.13
CA LEU A 9 -8.61 -14.42 11.23
C LEU A 9 -9.26 -13.03 11.21
N GLY A 10 -8.67 -12.07 10.48
CA GLY A 10 -9.02 -10.65 10.54
C GLY A 10 -8.77 -10.03 11.92
N ALA A 11 -8.95 -8.71 12.04
CA ALA A 11 -8.74 -8.02 13.31
C ALA A 11 -9.64 -8.55 14.45
N GLY A 12 -10.91 -8.87 14.15
CA GLY A 12 -11.84 -9.41 15.16
C GLY A 12 -11.41 -10.77 15.68
N GLY A 13 -10.98 -11.69 14.79
CA GLY A 13 -10.51 -13.01 15.22
C GLY A 13 -9.24 -12.95 16.07
N ILE A 14 -8.35 -11.98 15.82
CA ILE A 14 -7.18 -11.75 16.68
C ILE A 14 -7.59 -11.36 18.09
N LEU A 15 -8.64 -10.56 18.28
CA LEU A 15 -9.12 -10.22 19.63
C LEU A 15 -9.60 -11.45 20.40
N PHE A 16 -10.25 -12.42 19.74
CA PHE A 16 -10.61 -13.69 20.36
C PHE A 16 -9.37 -14.46 20.81
N VAL A 17 -8.34 -14.54 19.97
CA VAL A 17 -7.08 -15.22 20.34
C VAL A 17 -6.41 -14.52 21.52
N VAL A 18 -6.31 -13.18 21.51
CA VAL A 18 -5.76 -12.40 22.62
C VAL A 18 -6.56 -12.62 23.90
N CYS A 19 -7.89 -12.59 23.81
CA CYS A 19 -8.79 -12.85 24.94
C CYS A 19 -8.54 -14.24 25.52
N GLY A 20 -8.47 -15.27 24.67
CA GLY A 20 -8.14 -16.64 25.08
C GLY A 20 -6.77 -16.74 25.75
N LEU A 21 -5.73 -16.12 25.19
CA LEU A 21 -4.39 -16.08 25.82
C LEU A 21 -4.40 -15.39 27.19
N SER A 22 -5.18 -14.32 27.35
CA SER A 22 -5.36 -13.64 28.64
C SER A 22 -6.07 -14.52 29.67
N PHE A 23 -7.13 -15.23 29.28
CA PHE A 23 -7.80 -16.20 30.16
C PHE A 23 -6.88 -17.37 30.52
N MET A 24 -6.07 -17.84 29.55
CA MET A 24 -5.08 -18.89 29.80
C MET A 24 -4.04 -18.42 30.82
N ALA A 25 -3.52 -17.20 30.68
CA ALA A 25 -2.62 -16.61 31.67
C ALA A 25 -3.30 -16.51 33.05
N ALA A 26 -4.53 -16.00 33.11
CA ALA A 26 -5.30 -15.89 34.35
C ALA A 26 -5.50 -17.24 35.05
N SER A 27 -5.63 -18.34 34.30
CA SER A 27 -5.75 -19.70 34.88
C SER A 27 -4.53 -20.10 35.72
N PHE A 28 -3.32 -19.66 35.34
CA PHE A 28 -2.10 -19.95 36.08
C PHE A 28 -1.97 -19.15 37.38
N PHE A 29 -2.51 -17.93 37.41
CA PHE A 29 -2.46 -17.03 38.58
C PHE A 29 -3.69 -17.15 39.48
N THR A 30 -4.66 -17.99 39.14
CA THR A 30 -5.86 -18.16 39.95
C THR A 30 -5.54 -18.85 41.29
N PRO A 31 -5.88 -18.23 42.45
CA PRO A 31 -5.56 -18.78 43.77
C PRO A 31 -6.39 -20.03 44.11
N GLN A 32 -7.59 -20.15 43.52
CA GLN A 32 -8.50 -21.27 43.75
C GLN A 32 -8.23 -22.42 42.76
N PRO A 33 -7.63 -23.56 43.18
CA PRO A 33 -7.20 -24.61 42.25
C PRO A 33 -8.35 -25.21 41.42
N LYS A 34 -9.56 -25.27 41.99
CA LYS A 34 -10.76 -25.80 41.34
C LYS A 34 -11.19 -24.98 40.11
N LEU A 35 -10.83 -23.70 40.04
CA LEU A 35 -11.17 -22.81 38.93
C LEU A 35 -10.15 -22.83 37.79
N ARG A 36 -8.96 -23.40 38.00
CA ARG A 36 -7.88 -23.37 36.98
C ARG A 36 -8.27 -24.12 35.71
N ILE A 37 -8.76 -25.35 35.85
CA ILE A 37 -9.19 -26.19 34.72
C ILE A 37 -10.34 -25.55 33.93
N PRO A 38 -11.47 -25.13 34.54
CA PRO A 38 -12.56 -24.55 33.76
C PRO A 38 -12.17 -23.24 33.07
N VAL A 39 -11.34 -22.39 33.70
CA VAL A 39 -10.84 -21.16 33.08
C VAL A 39 -9.92 -21.47 31.90
N LEU A 40 -9.06 -22.49 32.02
CA LEU A 40 -8.20 -22.94 30.93
C LEU A 40 -9.01 -23.52 29.76
N LEU A 41 -10.05 -24.32 30.03
CA LEU A 41 -10.95 -24.83 28.99
C LEU A 41 -11.68 -23.69 28.28
N LEU A 42 -12.19 -22.72 29.03
CA LEU A 42 -12.82 -21.53 28.46
C LEU A 42 -11.84 -20.75 27.58
N ALA A 43 -10.59 -20.58 28.04
CA ALA A 43 -9.54 -19.92 27.28
C ALA A 43 -9.29 -20.60 25.92
N ILE A 44 -9.20 -21.94 25.91
CA ILE A 44 -9.00 -22.75 24.70
C ILE A 44 -10.19 -22.58 23.76
N VAL A 45 -11.42 -22.66 24.28
CA VAL A 45 -12.64 -22.49 23.48
C VAL A 45 -12.66 -21.10 22.84
N ILE A 46 -12.44 -20.03 23.62
CA ILE A 46 -12.43 -18.65 23.10
C ILE A 46 -11.36 -18.49 22.00
N ALA A 47 -10.15 -19.02 22.21
CA ALA A 47 -9.08 -18.95 21.22
C ALA A 47 -9.37 -19.77 19.95
N ALA A 48 -10.12 -20.87 20.06
CA ALA A 48 -10.45 -21.75 18.94
C ALA A 48 -11.58 -21.23 18.04
N ILE A 49 -12.55 -20.48 18.60
CA ILE A 49 -13.71 -19.90 17.87
C ILE A 49 -13.35 -19.30 16.49
N PRO A 50 -12.34 -18.41 16.35
CA PRO A 50 -12.04 -17.79 15.05
C PRO A 50 -11.50 -18.77 14.01
N PHE A 51 -10.91 -19.90 14.41
CA PHE A 51 -10.42 -20.92 13.47
C PHE A 51 -11.53 -21.83 12.94
N LEU A 52 -12.66 -21.90 13.65
CA LEU A 52 -13.83 -22.68 13.24
C LEU A 52 -14.73 -21.94 12.24
N LYS A 53 -14.51 -20.63 12.03
CA LYS A 53 -15.30 -19.83 11.10
C LYS A 53 -14.67 -19.80 9.71
N THR A 54 -15.53 -19.89 8.70
CA THR A 54 -15.12 -19.75 7.29
C THR A 54 -14.89 -18.29 6.88
N LYS A 55 -15.44 -17.33 7.62
CA LYS A 55 -15.24 -15.89 7.41
C LYS A 55 -14.70 -15.22 8.67
N PRO A 56 -13.74 -14.29 8.55
CA PRO A 56 -13.24 -13.48 9.66
C PRO A 56 -14.36 -12.77 10.43
N PHE A 57 -14.14 -12.54 11.73
CA PHE A 57 -14.98 -11.62 12.49
C PHE A 57 -14.70 -10.20 12.03
N GLU A 58 -15.66 -9.62 11.31
CA GLU A 58 -15.55 -8.25 10.80
C GLU A 58 -16.21 -7.25 11.74
N PHE A 59 -15.52 -6.13 11.96
CA PHE A 59 -16.15 -4.94 12.50
C PHE A 59 -16.82 -4.18 11.37
N THR A 60 -18.06 -3.74 11.59
CA THR A 60 -18.70 -2.79 10.68
C THR A 60 -17.91 -1.48 10.77
N PRO A 61 -17.20 -1.05 9.72
CA PRO A 61 -16.39 0.17 9.81
C PRO A 61 -17.32 1.34 10.11
N HIS A 62 -17.02 2.13 11.15
CA HIS A 62 -17.78 3.33 11.50
C HIS A 62 -17.63 4.44 10.45
N MET A 63 -16.53 4.41 9.71
CA MET A 63 -16.19 5.42 8.71
C MET A 63 -16.95 5.21 7.41
N ASN A 64 -17.52 6.29 6.87
CA ASN A 64 -18.18 6.34 5.57
C ASN A 64 -17.49 7.33 4.63
N LYS A 65 -16.16 7.26 4.54
CA LYS A 65 -15.42 8.12 3.61
C LYS A 65 -15.73 7.71 2.18
N ARG A 66 -15.91 8.68 1.28
CA ARG A 66 -16.13 8.44 -0.17
C ARG A 66 -17.30 7.46 -0.44
N PHE A 67 -18.35 7.51 0.38
CA PHE A 67 -19.51 6.61 0.28
C PHE A 67 -19.19 5.12 0.43
N PHE A 68 -18.05 4.77 1.05
CA PHE A 68 -17.59 3.38 1.25
C PHE A 68 -18.71 2.45 1.71
N ARG A 69 -19.45 2.81 2.76
CA ARG A 69 -20.51 1.94 3.32
C ARG A 69 -21.66 1.69 2.36
N ALA A 70 -22.01 2.67 1.52
CA ALA A 70 -23.08 2.52 0.56
C ALA A 70 -22.65 1.56 -0.56
N LEU A 71 -21.41 1.74 -1.04
CA LEU A 71 -20.85 0.93 -2.13
C LEU A 71 -20.55 -0.51 -1.70
N THR A 72 -20.09 -0.74 -0.46
CA THR A 72 -19.82 -2.10 0.02
C THR A 72 -21.08 -2.89 0.44
N LYS A 73 -22.21 -2.22 0.63
CA LYS A 73 -23.50 -2.89 0.88
C LYS A 73 -24.06 -3.52 -0.39
N ASP A 74 -23.74 -2.93 -1.53
CA ASP A 74 -24.11 -3.48 -2.82
C ASP A 74 -23.13 -4.61 -3.20
N LYS A 75 -23.66 -5.83 -3.26
CA LYS A 75 -22.87 -7.03 -3.56
C LYS A 75 -22.41 -7.09 -5.01
N GLU A 76 -23.01 -6.31 -5.92
CA GLU A 76 -22.55 -6.23 -7.31
C GLU A 76 -21.35 -5.28 -7.45
N LEU A 77 -21.22 -4.33 -6.51
CA LEU A 77 -20.13 -3.35 -6.50
C LEU A 77 -18.95 -3.79 -5.63
N HIS A 78 -19.19 -4.52 -4.54
CA HIS A 78 -18.14 -5.07 -3.68
C HIS A 78 -17.59 -6.37 -4.27
N GLU A 79 -16.48 -6.27 -5.01
CA GLU A 79 -15.90 -7.44 -5.69
C GLU A 79 -15.22 -8.39 -4.69
N ALA A 80 -14.42 -7.84 -3.76
CA ALA A 80 -13.71 -8.66 -2.79
C ALA A 80 -13.21 -7.85 -1.58
N SER A 81 -12.89 -8.59 -0.50
CA SER A 81 -12.31 -8.05 0.74
C SER A 81 -11.17 -8.93 1.21
N TYR A 82 -10.06 -8.31 1.62
CA TYR A 82 -8.88 -9.03 2.06
C TYR A 82 -8.25 -8.38 3.29
N TRP A 83 -7.78 -9.21 4.22
CA TRP A 83 -6.92 -8.78 5.31
C TRP A 83 -5.46 -8.99 4.93
N ASP A 84 -4.69 -7.91 4.93
CA ASP A 84 -3.22 -7.93 4.93
C ASP A 84 -2.74 -7.56 6.35
N PRO A 85 -1.54 -8.01 6.79
CA PRO A 85 -1.01 -7.58 8.08
C PRO A 85 -0.88 -6.06 8.26
N VAL A 86 -0.85 -5.31 7.16
CA VAL A 86 -0.72 -3.84 7.16
C VAL A 86 -2.09 -3.15 7.14
N SER A 87 -3.04 -3.63 6.33
CA SER A 87 -4.32 -2.94 6.09
C SER A 87 -5.40 -3.93 5.67
N LYS A 88 -6.67 -3.63 5.98
CA LYS A 88 -7.80 -4.27 5.30
C LYS A 88 -8.01 -3.55 3.96
N ILE A 89 -8.06 -4.31 2.88
CA ILE A 89 -8.37 -3.76 1.56
C ILE A 89 -9.69 -4.31 1.04
N ASP A 90 -10.46 -3.44 0.40
CA ASP A 90 -11.68 -3.78 -0.32
C ASP A 90 -11.54 -3.33 -1.77
N ILE A 91 -11.91 -4.23 -2.70
CA ILE A 91 -11.98 -3.91 -4.12
C ILE A 91 -13.42 -3.60 -4.48
N ILE A 92 -13.65 -2.39 -4.96
CA ILE A 92 -14.99 -1.85 -5.21
C ILE A 92 -15.09 -1.34 -6.65
N ARG A 93 -16.11 -1.76 -7.37
CA ARG A 93 -16.49 -1.23 -8.68
C ARG A 93 -17.31 0.04 -8.54
N TYR A 94 -17.03 1.04 -9.38
CA TYR A 94 -17.94 2.19 -9.51
C TYR A 94 -18.97 1.94 -10.60
N PRO A 95 -20.28 2.12 -10.32
CA PRO A 95 -21.33 1.96 -11.33
C PRO A 95 -21.09 2.82 -12.58
N ASN A 96 -20.70 4.08 -12.38
CA ASN A 96 -20.54 5.06 -13.46
C ASN A 96 -19.10 5.14 -14.00
N HIS A 97 -18.16 4.39 -13.43
CA HIS A 97 -16.76 4.41 -13.84
C HIS A 97 -16.22 2.97 -13.93
N PRO A 98 -16.74 2.15 -14.87
CA PRO A 98 -16.40 0.72 -14.97
C PRO A 98 -14.91 0.47 -15.26
N ARG A 99 -14.23 1.48 -15.82
CA ARG A 99 -12.79 1.45 -16.15
C ARG A 99 -11.88 1.62 -14.94
N ILE A 100 -12.45 1.75 -13.75
CA ILE A 100 -11.73 1.99 -12.51
C ILE A 100 -12.26 1.03 -11.45
N LYS A 101 -11.33 0.33 -10.78
CA LYS A 101 -11.63 -0.43 -9.57
C LYS A 101 -10.94 0.23 -8.39
N TRP A 102 -11.73 0.60 -7.40
CA TRP A 102 -11.24 1.25 -6.19
C TRP A 102 -10.56 0.23 -5.28
N ILE A 103 -9.32 0.52 -4.91
CA ILE A 103 -8.60 -0.14 -3.83
C ILE A 103 -8.82 0.73 -2.58
N ALA A 104 -9.80 0.34 -1.77
CA ALA A 104 -10.16 1.02 -0.54
C ALA A 104 -9.38 0.43 0.63
N TYR A 105 -8.54 1.23 1.27
CA TYR A 105 -7.78 0.82 2.45
C TYR A 105 -8.52 1.24 3.71
N ASP A 106 -8.65 0.33 4.67
CA ASP A 106 -9.23 0.53 6.00
C ASP A 106 -10.52 1.37 5.96
N GLY A 107 -11.53 0.88 5.24
CA GLY A 107 -12.83 1.58 5.12
C GLY A 107 -12.79 2.87 4.29
N GLY A 108 -11.83 2.96 3.35
CA GLY A 108 -11.67 4.10 2.46
C GLY A 108 -10.96 5.30 3.09
N THR A 109 -10.21 5.09 4.18
CA THR A 109 -9.32 6.11 4.76
C THR A 109 -8.25 6.54 3.78
N GLN A 110 -7.61 5.55 3.14
CA GLN A 110 -6.69 5.72 2.03
C GLN A 110 -7.27 5.09 0.76
N THR A 111 -6.80 5.56 -0.40
CA THR A 111 -7.33 5.16 -1.70
C THR A 111 -6.22 4.97 -2.72
N SER A 112 -6.38 3.94 -3.52
CA SER A 112 -5.72 3.80 -4.82
C SER A 112 -6.68 3.13 -5.80
N TYR A 113 -6.24 2.88 -7.02
CA TYR A 113 -7.11 2.39 -8.08
C TYR A 113 -6.36 1.48 -9.04
N PHE A 114 -7.00 0.40 -9.43
CA PHE A 114 -6.69 -0.25 -10.70
C PHE A 114 -7.41 0.51 -11.80
N TYR A 115 -6.65 0.97 -12.79
CA TYR A 115 -7.20 1.58 -14.00
C TYR A 115 -7.16 0.55 -15.12
N GLU A 116 -8.29 0.41 -15.81
CA GLU A 116 -8.37 -0.40 -17.01
C GLU A 116 -7.33 0.07 -18.03
N PHE A 117 -6.60 -0.88 -18.60
CA PHE A 117 -5.59 -0.62 -19.59
C PHE A 117 -5.42 -1.84 -20.50
N ASP A 118 -5.29 -1.58 -21.80
CA ASP A 118 -5.18 -2.60 -22.84
C ASP A 118 -3.74 -3.08 -23.09
N GLY A 119 -2.75 -2.40 -22.48
CA GLY A 119 -1.33 -2.70 -22.66
C GLY A 119 -0.66 -1.91 -23.78
N ASP A 120 -1.38 -1.05 -24.52
CA ASP A 120 -0.80 -0.24 -25.59
C ASP A 120 -0.24 1.08 -25.06
N PHE A 121 1.04 1.03 -24.67
CA PHE A 121 1.78 2.20 -24.19
C PHE A 121 1.92 3.30 -25.24
N ASN A 122 1.98 2.95 -26.54
CA ASN A 122 2.16 3.92 -27.62
C ASN A 122 0.86 4.69 -27.88
N ALA A 123 -0.27 4.00 -27.91
CA ALA A 123 -1.59 4.64 -28.01
C ALA A 123 -1.86 5.51 -26.79
N LEU A 124 -1.52 5.03 -25.58
CA LEU A 124 -1.63 5.81 -24.36
C LEU A 124 -0.77 7.07 -24.44
N ARG A 125 0.49 6.97 -24.86
CA ARG A 125 1.40 8.11 -25.01
C ARG A 125 0.80 9.18 -25.94
N LYS A 126 0.28 8.79 -27.10
CA LYS A 126 -0.36 9.73 -28.04
C LYS A 126 -1.62 10.42 -27.48
N ALA A 127 -2.32 9.76 -26.56
CA ALA A 127 -3.54 10.29 -25.96
C ALA A 127 -3.30 11.20 -24.74
N LEU A 128 -2.07 11.30 -24.26
CA LEU A 128 -1.70 12.17 -23.13
C LEU A 128 -1.34 13.59 -23.61
N PRO A 129 -1.67 14.62 -22.82
CA PRO A 129 -2.28 14.57 -21.48
C PRO A 129 -3.81 14.50 -21.46
N GLN A 130 -4.50 14.60 -22.61
CA GLN A 130 -5.96 14.79 -22.65
C GLN A 130 -6.73 13.63 -22.00
N LYS A 131 -6.27 12.38 -22.17
CA LYS A 131 -6.90 11.19 -21.56
C LYS A 131 -6.30 10.77 -20.22
N ALA A 132 -5.48 11.60 -19.57
CA ALA A 132 -4.77 11.19 -18.35
C ALA A 132 -5.69 10.69 -17.22
N ARG A 133 -6.82 11.36 -16.98
CA ARG A 133 -7.79 10.97 -15.93
C ARG A 133 -8.46 9.61 -16.18
N ASN A 134 -8.37 9.06 -17.39
CA ASN A 134 -8.87 7.71 -17.68
C ASN A 134 -7.88 6.63 -17.24
N HIS A 135 -6.59 6.95 -17.08
CA HIS A 135 -5.53 5.98 -16.81
C HIS A 135 -4.75 6.27 -15.52
N PHE A 136 -4.87 7.47 -14.97
CA PHE A 136 -4.13 7.95 -13.81
C PHE A 136 -5.04 8.77 -12.92
N TRP A 137 -4.68 8.89 -11.65
CA TRP A 137 -5.33 9.82 -10.70
C TRP A 137 -5.39 11.26 -11.26
N GLY A 138 -4.37 11.64 -12.01
CA GLY A 138 -4.38 12.85 -12.83
C GLY A 138 -3.03 13.09 -13.47
N ASN A 139 -2.88 14.26 -14.10
CA ASN A 139 -1.63 14.67 -14.74
C ASN A 139 -0.46 14.69 -13.76
N ILE A 140 -0.72 14.83 -12.46
CA ILE A 140 0.31 14.83 -11.42
C ILE A 140 1.17 13.57 -11.37
N VAL A 141 0.73 12.44 -11.94
CA VAL A 141 1.56 11.23 -12.00
C VAL A 141 2.70 11.35 -13.03
N LEU A 142 2.58 12.25 -14.01
CA LEU A 142 3.36 12.24 -15.25
C LEU A 142 4.63 13.13 -15.30
N PRO A 143 4.79 14.25 -14.56
CA PRO A 143 5.83 15.24 -14.86
C PRO A 143 7.26 14.69 -14.89
N SER A 144 7.67 13.90 -13.90
CA SER A 144 9.02 13.33 -13.85
C SER A 144 9.31 12.41 -15.04
N HIS A 145 8.32 11.61 -15.43
CA HIS A 145 8.41 10.70 -16.58
C HIS A 145 8.45 11.47 -17.89
N PHE A 146 7.70 12.56 -17.99
CA PHE A 146 7.73 13.48 -19.14
C PHE A 146 9.08 14.15 -19.31
N LEU A 147 9.67 14.65 -18.22
CA LEU A 147 10.97 15.31 -18.26
C LEU A 147 12.13 14.36 -18.61
N LYS A 148 11.98 13.06 -18.35
CA LYS A 148 12.94 11.99 -18.67
C LYS A 148 12.44 11.07 -19.78
N ALA A 149 11.56 11.56 -20.65
CA ALA A 149 10.98 10.75 -21.71
C ALA A 149 12.07 10.13 -22.60
N ASP A 150 11.98 8.82 -22.85
CA ASP A 150 12.82 8.09 -23.80
C ASP A 150 14.33 8.16 -23.49
N THR A 151 14.71 8.47 -22.25
CA THR A 151 16.11 8.47 -21.79
C THR A 151 16.56 7.12 -21.24
N ASN A 152 15.77 6.05 -21.46
CA ASN A 152 15.99 4.73 -20.85
C ASN A 152 16.10 4.79 -19.32
N GLN A 153 15.25 5.61 -18.69
CA GLN A 153 15.27 5.88 -17.26
C GLN A 153 15.05 4.62 -16.41
N GLU A 154 15.82 4.51 -15.34
CA GLU A 154 15.66 3.58 -14.22
C GLU A 154 14.76 4.26 -13.18
N VAL A 155 13.61 3.65 -12.88
CA VAL A 155 12.59 4.27 -12.03
C VAL A 155 12.41 3.47 -10.75
N LEU A 156 12.36 4.16 -9.61
CA LEU A 156 11.86 3.62 -8.34
C LEU A 156 10.51 4.25 -8.01
N ILE A 157 9.54 3.41 -7.66
CA ILE A 157 8.23 3.82 -7.14
C ILE A 157 8.12 3.32 -5.70
N ILE A 158 7.93 4.24 -4.76
CA ILE A 158 7.62 3.91 -3.36
C ILE A 158 6.12 4.08 -3.14
N GLY A 159 5.44 2.98 -2.83
CA GLY A 159 3.99 2.87 -2.77
C GLY A 159 3.37 2.74 -4.16
N SER A 160 3.66 1.64 -4.88
CA SER A 160 3.19 1.43 -6.25
C SER A 160 1.70 1.14 -6.35
N ALA A 161 1.05 0.71 -5.26
CA ALA A 161 -0.38 0.49 -5.13
C ALA A 161 -1.01 -0.18 -6.37
N GLY A 162 -1.93 0.48 -7.08
CA GLY A 162 -2.59 -0.06 -8.29
C GLY A 162 -1.77 0.01 -9.59
N GLY A 163 -0.51 0.44 -9.54
CA GLY A 163 0.46 0.37 -10.64
C GLY A 163 0.40 1.51 -11.68
N GLN A 164 -0.32 2.60 -11.40
CA GLN A 164 -0.44 3.72 -12.32
C GLN A 164 0.90 4.43 -12.58
N GLU A 165 1.78 4.49 -11.58
CA GLU A 165 3.11 5.09 -11.67
C GLU A 165 4.02 4.24 -12.56
N ALA A 166 3.94 2.91 -12.45
CA ALA A 166 4.67 1.98 -13.30
C ALA A 166 4.18 2.05 -14.75
N LYS A 167 2.86 2.15 -14.95
CA LYS A 167 2.28 2.44 -16.27
C LYS A 167 2.82 3.75 -16.85
N ALA A 168 2.88 4.82 -16.06
CA ALA A 168 3.44 6.08 -16.51
C ALA A 168 4.91 5.92 -16.92
N ALA A 169 5.74 5.30 -16.07
CA ALA A 169 7.14 5.04 -16.40
C ALA A 169 7.31 4.30 -17.74
N LEU A 170 6.57 3.21 -17.95
CA LEU A 170 6.60 2.44 -19.20
C LEU A 170 6.11 3.25 -20.42
N THR A 171 5.04 4.05 -20.25
CA THR A 171 4.50 4.95 -21.28
C THR A 171 5.51 6.00 -21.75
N TYR A 172 6.51 6.29 -20.91
CA TYR A 172 7.58 7.25 -21.16
C TYR A 172 8.93 6.58 -21.43
N GLY A 173 8.95 5.30 -21.79
CA GLY A 173 10.15 4.63 -22.30
C GLY A 173 11.11 4.13 -21.21
N ALA A 174 10.65 3.91 -19.97
CA ALA A 174 11.51 3.42 -18.91
C ALA A 174 12.21 2.11 -19.30
N LYS A 175 13.48 2.01 -18.92
CA LYS A 175 14.27 0.79 -19.12
C LYS A 175 13.92 -0.26 -18.09
N HIS A 176 13.73 0.16 -16.84
CA HIS A 176 13.37 -0.69 -15.71
C HIS A 176 12.61 0.11 -14.66
N VAL A 177 11.70 -0.55 -13.96
CA VAL A 177 10.88 0.02 -12.90
C VAL A 177 10.89 -0.92 -11.69
N ASP A 178 11.48 -0.46 -10.59
CA ASP A 178 11.35 -1.09 -9.28
C ASP A 178 10.16 -0.46 -8.55
N GLY A 179 9.22 -1.26 -8.07
CA GLY A 179 8.05 -0.79 -7.32
C GLY A 179 7.93 -1.46 -5.95
N ILE A 180 7.91 -0.67 -4.89
CA ILE A 180 7.86 -1.16 -3.52
C ILE A 180 6.52 -0.83 -2.92
N GLU A 181 5.70 -1.86 -2.67
CA GLU A 181 4.37 -1.71 -2.09
C GLU A 181 4.31 -2.36 -0.71
N LEU A 182 3.78 -1.62 0.27
CA LEU A 182 3.74 -2.09 1.65
C LEU A 182 2.66 -3.18 1.83
N VAL A 183 1.50 -3.00 1.19
CA VAL A 183 0.37 -3.92 1.28
C VAL A 183 0.55 -5.05 0.26
N GLY A 184 1.15 -6.15 0.72
CA GLY A 184 1.51 -7.30 -0.14
C GLY A 184 0.33 -7.88 -0.91
N LYS A 185 -0.87 -7.88 -0.32
CA LYS A 185 -2.08 -8.32 -1.03
C LYS A 185 -2.36 -7.50 -2.30
N VAL A 186 -2.06 -6.21 -2.34
CA VAL A 186 -2.25 -5.39 -3.55
C VAL A 186 -1.30 -5.84 -4.67
N VAL A 187 -0.05 -6.20 -4.33
CA VAL A 187 0.92 -6.76 -5.28
C VAL A 187 0.42 -8.10 -5.84
N GLU A 188 -0.06 -9.00 -4.97
CA GLU A 188 -0.63 -10.29 -5.36
C GLU A 188 -1.79 -10.12 -6.33
N LEU A 189 -2.72 -9.21 -6.03
CA LEU A 189 -3.88 -8.90 -6.86
C LEU A 189 -3.50 -8.28 -8.21
N GLY A 190 -2.52 -7.36 -8.22
CA GLY A 190 -2.01 -6.76 -9.45
C GLY A 190 -1.30 -7.77 -10.37
N LYS A 191 -0.57 -8.74 -9.79
CA LYS A 191 0.09 -9.83 -10.53
C LYS A 191 -0.89 -10.94 -10.95
N GLY A 192 -1.96 -11.16 -10.18
CA GLY A 192 -2.95 -12.21 -10.38
C GLY A 192 -4.28 -11.68 -10.95
N ASP A 193 -5.32 -11.65 -10.11
CA ASP A 193 -6.72 -11.42 -10.49
C ASP A 193 -6.98 -10.16 -11.35
N TYR A 194 -6.18 -9.10 -11.15
CA TYR A 194 -6.32 -7.82 -11.84
C TYR A 194 -5.22 -7.56 -12.89
N SER A 195 -4.35 -8.54 -13.16
CA SER A 195 -3.27 -8.43 -14.14
C SER A 195 -3.81 -8.08 -15.53
N LYS A 196 -4.77 -8.85 -16.05
CA LYS A 196 -5.37 -8.60 -17.36
C LYS A 196 -6.10 -7.26 -17.42
N PHE A 197 -6.84 -6.92 -16.38
CA PHE A 197 -7.58 -5.66 -16.31
C PHE A 197 -6.65 -4.43 -16.40
N THR A 198 -5.46 -4.54 -15.82
CA THR A 198 -4.47 -3.46 -15.80
C THR A 198 -3.48 -3.52 -16.97
N GLY A 199 -3.72 -4.31 -18.01
CA GLY A 199 -2.80 -4.42 -19.15
C GLY A 199 -1.46 -5.09 -18.78
N ASN A 200 -1.50 -5.95 -17.77
CA ASN A 200 -0.38 -6.76 -17.29
C ASN A 200 0.85 -5.97 -16.80
N ILE A 201 0.66 -4.73 -16.31
CA ILE A 201 1.75 -3.84 -15.88
C ILE A 201 2.65 -4.51 -14.83
N PHE A 202 2.07 -5.20 -13.84
CA PHE A 202 2.82 -5.79 -12.72
C PHE A 202 3.70 -6.97 -13.11
N ASN A 203 3.41 -7.60 -14.26
CA ASN A 203 4.18 -8.71 -14.80
C ASN A 203 4.93 -8.30 -16.09
N HIS A 204 4.99 -7.01 -16.41
CA HIS A 204 5.74 -6.52 -17.56
C HIS A 204 7.24 -6.82 -17.34
N PRO A 205 8.00 -7.28 -18.35
CA PRO A 205 9.40 -7.73 -18.17
C PRO A 205 10.36 -6.63 -17.68
N LYS A 206 9.98 -5.36 -17.81
CA LYS A 206 10.73 -4.20 -17.29
C LYS A 206 10.26 -3.72 -15.91
N VAL A 207 9.38 -4.45 -15.25
CA VAL A 207 8.76 -4.06 -13.98
C VAL A 207 9.01 -5.15 -12.94
N ASP A 208 9.59 -4.75 -11.82
CA ASP A 208 9.67 -5.58 -10.62
C ASP A 208 8.94 -4.89 -9.47
N ILE A 209 7.69 -5.29 -9.25
CA ILE A 209 6.91 -4.84 -8.10
C ILE A 209 6.97 -5.91 -7.01
N GLN A 210 7.41 -5.52 -5.83
CA GLN A 210 7.53 -6.40 -4.67
C GLN A 210 6.92 -5.81 -3.41
N LYS A 211 6.56 -6.71 -2.49
CA LYS A 211 6.13 -6.34 -1.15
C LYS A 211 7.34 -5.84 -0.36
N GLY A 212 7.26 -4.64 0.21
CA GLY A 212 8.32 -4.12 1.08
C GLY A 212 8.03 -2.73 1.62
N GLU A 213 8.95 -2.23 2.44
CA GLU A 213 8.96 -0.84 2.90
C GLU A 213 10.01 -0.08 2.09
N GLY A 214 9.64 1.09 1.54
CA GLY A 214 10.44 1.80 0.53
C GLY A 214 11.82 2.25 1.03
N ARG A 215 11.91 2.77 2.25
CA ARG A 215 13.21 3.21 2.81
C ARG A 215 14.10 2.03 3.16
N SER A 216 13.52 0.97 3.71
CA SER A 216 14.21 -0.29 4.00
C SER A 216 14.77 -0.92 2.73
N PHE A 217 14.01 -0.89 1.63
CA PHE A 217 14.48 -1.31 0.31
C PHE A 217 15.66 -0.48 -0.17
N LEU A 218 15.56 0.86 -0.14
CA LEU A 218 16.67 1.74 -0.52
C LEU A 218 17.94 1.45 0.27
N ARG A 219 17.83 1.27 1.59
CA ARG A 219 18.98 0.94 2.44
C ARG A 219 19.59 -0.44 2.18
N SER A 220 18.85 -1.34 1.53
CA SER A 220 19.30 -2.71 1.23
C SER A 220 20.02 -2.84 -0.11
N ILE A 221 20.01 -1.80 -0.94
CA ILE A 221 20.58 -1.81 -2.28
C ILE A 221 21.65 -0.73 -2.44
N ASN A 222 22.50 -0.88 -3.44
CA ASN A 222 23.44 0.15 -3.87
C ASN A 222 23.16 0.54 -5.33
N LYS A 223 21.91 0.94 -5.61
CA LYS A 223 21.43 1.29 -6.96
C LYS A 223 20.94 2.73 -6.97
N LYS A 224 21.25 3.47 -8.03
CA LYS A 224 20.76 4.83 -8.26
C LYS A 224 19.68 4.86 -9.35
N TYR A 225 18.74 5.78 -9.23
CA TYR A 225 17.60 5.93 -10.12
C TYR A 225 17.59 7.31 -10.79
N ASP A 226 17.06 7.36 -12.01
CA ASP A 226 16.77 8.61 -12.72
C ASP A 226 15.51 9.28 -12.17
N ILE A 227 14.57 8.47 -11.67
CA ILE A 227 13.33 8.94 -11.04
C ILE A 227 13.08 8.14 -9.76
N ILE A 228 12.84 8.84 -8.65
CA ILE A 228 12.20 8.27 -7.47
C ILE A 228 10.83 8.95 -7.33
N GLN A 229 9.75 8.17 -7.45
CA GLN A 229 8.39 8.68 -7.37
C GLN A 229 7.65 8.15 -6.13
N ILE A 230 6.99 9.07 -5.41
CA ILE A 230 6.17 8.77 -4.22
C ILE A 230 4.83 9.49 -4.35
N MET A 231 3.79 8.76 -4.76
CA MET A 231 2.45 9.34 -4.99
C MET A 231 1.51 9.25 -3.78
N SER A 232 1.72 8.25 -2.92
CA SER A 232 0.92 8.01 -1.73
C SER A 232 1.82 7.88 -0.50
N ASN A 233 1.73 8.83 0.42
CA ASN A 233 2.53 8.89 1.66
C ASN A 233 1.68 8.73 2.93
N HIS A 234 0.41 8.37 2.79
CA HIS A 234 -0.48 8.15 3.91
C HIS A 234 -0.33 6.72 4.44
N THR A 235 0.69 6.48 5.27
CA THR A 235 0.69 5.32 6.16
C THR A 235 -0.12 5.68 7.40
N SER A 236 -1.46 5.70 7.28
CA SER A 236 -2.33 5.81 8.46
C SER A 236 -2.40 4.52 9.29
N SER A 237 -1.77 3.44 8.83
CA SER A 237 -1.96 2.10 9.41
C SER A 237 -0.63 1.38 9.64
N SER A 238 0.23 1.93 10.49
CA SER A 238 1.36 1.20 11.10
C SER A 238 1.28 1.17 12.64
N ILE A 239 0.17 1.64 13.22
CA ILE A 239 -0.04 1.61 14.68
C ILE A 239 -0.34 0.18 15.17
N ALA A 240 -0.86 -0.72 14.33
CA ALA A 240 -1.28 -2.06 14.75
C ALA A 240 -0.14 -3.08 14.95
N ALA A 241 1.08 -2.81 14.46
CA ALA A 241 2.15 -3.81 14.45
C ALA A 241 2.99 -3.89 15.74
N GLY A 242 2.79 -3.00 16.72
CA GLY A 242 3.53 -3.04 17.99
C GLY A 242 5.05 -2.82 17.88
N SER A 243 5.60 -2.74 16.67
CA SER A 243 6.91 -2.15 16.40
C SER A 243 6.75 -0.62 16.45
N GLY A 244 7.51 0.08 17.28
CA GLY A 244 7.49 1.55 17.40
C GLY A 244 7.94 2.33 16.15
N ALA A 245 7.74 1.76 14.95
CA ALA A 245 8.02 2.32 13.65
C ALA A 245 6.74 2.03 12.82
N MET A 246 6.00 2.98 12.26
CA MET A 246 6.39 4.22 11.61
C MET A 246 5.20 5.19 11.64
N SER A 247 5.39 6.42 12.10
CA SER A 247 4.43 7.52 11.91
C SER A 247 4.32 7.83 10.40
N ALA A 248 3.22 8.44 9.96
CA ALA A 248 3.12 9.07 8.62
C ALA A 248 4.28 10.04 8.32
N THR A 249 4.99 10.50 9.36
CA THR A 249 6.22 11.30 9.27
C THR A 249 7.43 10.52 8.73
N TYR A 250 7.44 9.19 8.74
CA TYR A 250 8.64 8.39 8.44
C TYR A 250 9.17 8.55 7.02
N LEU A 251 8.30 8.75 6.03
CA LEU A 251 8.73 9.01 4.65
C LEU A 251 9.11 10.49 4.41
N GLN A 252 8.96 11.34 5.41
CA GLN A 252 9.01 12.79 5.32
C GLN A 252 9.93 13.39 6.42
N THR A 253 11.01 12.69 6.75
CA THR A 253 12.07 13.17 7.66
C THR A 253 13.30 13.62 6.88
N VAL A 254 14.21 14.36 7.53
CA VAL A 254 15.48 14.77 6.93
C VAL A 254 16.27 13.56 6.45
N GLU A 255 16.31 12.50 7.26
CA GLU A 255 17.03 11.26 6.98
C GLU A 255 16.41 10.52 5.79
N ALA A 256 15.08 10.52 5.67
CA ALA A 256 14.39 9.97 4.50
C ALA A 256 14.80 10.69 3.22
N TYR A 257 14.83 12.02 3.24
CA TYR A 257 15.28 12.83 2.10
C TYR A 257 16.74 12.58 1.76
N GLN A 258 17.63 12.47 2.75
CA GLN A 258 19.04 12.13 2.51
C GLN A 258 19.17 10.77 1.83
N GLU A 259 18.39 9.77 2.25
CA GLU A 259 18.34 8.47 1.58
C GLU A 259 17.86 8.61 0.13
N TYR A 260 16.77 9.34 -0.12
CA TYR A 260 16.27 9.55 -1.49
C TYR A 260 17.32 10.22 -2.38
N PHE A 261 17.92 11.31 -1.91
CA PHE A 261 18.93 12.05 -2.67
C PHE A 261 20.21 11.25 -2.92
N THR A 262 20.60 10.37 -2.00
CA THR A 262 21.77 9.49 -2.16
C THR A 262 21.54 8.45 -3.27
N HIS A 263 20.29 8.01 -3.45
CA HIS A 263 19.90 7.04 -4.46
C HIS A 263 19.40 7.66 -5.77
N LEU A 264 19.49 8.98 -5.92
CA LEU A 264 19.31 9.63 -7.22
C LEU A 264 20.64 9.67 -7.98
N LYS A 265 20.54 9.55 -9.30
CA LYS A 265 21.61 9.98 -10.20
C LYS A 265 21.74 11.50 -10.17
N ASP A 266 22.84 12.01 -10.71
CA ASP A 266 23.21 13.43 -10.57
C ASP A 266 22.17 14.39 -11.17
N ASP A 267 21.50 13.97 -12.25
CA ASP A 267 20.39 14.69 -12.89
C ASP A 267 19.02 14.07 -12.58
N GLY A 268 18.94 13.25 -11.53
CA GLY A 268 17.75 12.49 -11.14
C GLY A 268 16.64 13.36 -10.55
N ILE A 269 15.39 12.91 -10.69
CA ILE A 269 14.20 13.63 -10.23
C ILE A 269 13.55 12.91 -9.05
N LEU A 270 13.46 13.60 -7.91
CA LEU A 270 12.57 13.20 -6.81
C LEU A 270 11.19 13.80 -7.02
N HIS A 271 10.18 12.96 -7.20
CA HIS A 271 8.81 13.38 -7.45
C HIS A 271 7.88 12.89 -6.35
N ILE A 272 7.47 13.80 -5.47
CA ILE A 272 6.57 13.50 -4.35
C ILE A 272 5.29 14.31 -4.49
N ASN A 273 4.15 13.63 -4.38
CA ASN A 273 2.84 14.29 -4.28
C ASN A 273 2.37 14.34 -2.82
N HIS A 274 2.03 15.53 -2.32
CA HIS A 274 1.46 15.71 -0.99
C HIS A 274 0.65 17.00 -0.89
N HIS A 275 -0.48 16.92 -0.19
CA HIS A 275 -1.36 18.04 0.11
C HIS A 275 -0.77 19.11 1.06
N ILE A 276 0.38 18.87 1.73
CA ILE A 276 1.06 19.82 2.64
C ILE A 276 2.53 19.90 2.20
N TYR A 277 2.79 20.73 1.19
CA TYR A 277 4.11 20.85 0.57
C TYR A 277 5.09 21.85 1.24
N PRO A 278 4.69 22.92 1.97
CA PRO A 278 5.67 23.89 2.48
C PRO A 278 6.67 23.28 3.49
N ARG A 279 6.17 22.50 4.46
CA ARG A 279 7.04 21.80 5.42
C ARG A 279 7.92 20.76 4.73
N MET A 280 7.36 20.05 3.75
CA MET A 280 8.08 19.07 2.97
C MET A 280 9.31 19.66 2.29
N VAL A 281 9.13 20.79 1.60
CA VAL A 281 10.21 21.50 0.91
C VAL A 281 11.28 21.95 1.91
N ALA A 282 10.88 22.48 3.07
CA ALA A 282 11.82 22.87 4.11
C ALA A 282 12.62 21.67 4.67
N THR A 283 11.98 20.53 4.89
CA THR A 283 12.65 19.30 5.34
C THR A 283 13.61 18.77 4.29
N ALA A 284 13.21 18.76 3.02
CA ALA A 284 14.05 18.36 1.90
C ALA A 284 15.27 19.30 1.74
N ALA A 285 15.07 20.61 1.82
CA ALA A 285 16.16 21.59 1.78
C ALA A 285 17.15 21.41 2.95
N LYS A 286 16.63 21.13 4.16
CA LYS A 286 17.48 20.82 5.32
C LYS A 286 18.31 19.55 5.08
N ALA A 287 17.74 18.52 4.48
CA ALA A 287 18.47 17.31 4.10
C ALA A 287 19.55 17.58 3.05
N TRP A 288 19.22 18.36 2.02
CA TRP A 288 20.16 18.76 0.96
C TRP A 288 21.38 19.49 1.54
N LYS A 289 21.13 20.50 2.38
CA LYS A 289 22.18 21.23 3.09
C LYS A 289 23.02 20.33 4.00
N ALA A 290 22.39 19.41 4.73
CA ALA A 290 23.09 18.46 5.60
C ALA A 290 23.99 17.48 4.83
N MET A 291 23.76 17.29 3.53
CA MET A 291 24.62 16.52 2.63
C MET A 291 25.78 17.35 2.04
N GLY A 292 25.93 18.62 2.44
CA GLY A 292 26.96 19.51 1.91
C GLY A 292 26.70 19.98 0.48
N LYS A 293 25.43 20.00 0.05
CA LYS A 293 25.01 20.54 -1.24
C LYS A 293 24.43 21.95 -1.05
N ASP A 294 24.88 22.87 -1.90
CA ASP A 294 24.39 24.26 -1.95
C ASP A 294 23.07 24.40 -2.72
#